data_AF-A0A2D6IQD2-F1
#
_entry.id   AF-A0A2D6IQD2-F1
#
_cell.length_a   1.000
_cell.length_b   1.000
_cell.length_c   1.000
_cell.angle_alpha   90.00
_cell.angle_beta   90.00
_cell.angle_gamma   90.00
#
_symmetry.space_group_name_H-M   'P 1'
#
loop_
_entity.id
_entity.type
_entity.pdbx_description
1 polymer ?
#
loop_
_entity_poly.entity_id
_entity_poly.type
_entity_poly.pdbx_seq_one_letter_code
_entity_poly.pdbx_strand_id
1 'polypeptide(L)'
;MDVASVMDIGRNALFIVVLVASPMLGLGLLVGLIIGILQAATSVNEMTLTFVPKLFAVGLGIAFFGPWMIGTLIEFATGMFNRIPGIFF
;
A
#
# COMPACT_ATOMS: atom_id res chain seq x y z
N MET A 1 15.43 -17.57 -19.86
CA MET A 1 15.10 -16.21 -19.35
C MET A 1 16.04 -15.22 -19.97
N ASP A 2 15.53 -14.34 -20.83
CA ASP A 2 16.26 -13.17 -21.32
C ASP A 2 16.22 -12.03 -20.28
N VAL A 3 17.13 -11.08 -20.38
CA VAL A 3 17.22 -9.95 -19.43
C VAL A 3 15.96 -9.08 -19.44
N ALA A 4 15.26 -8.95 -20.57
CA ALA A 4 14.04 -8.16 -20.66
C ALA A 4 12.91 -8.79 -19.85
N SER A 5 12.76 -10.13 -19.89
CA SER A 5 11.78 -10.84 -19.06
C SER A 5 11.96 -10.61 -17.55
N VAL A 6 13.21 -10.55 -17.08
CA VAL A 6 13.53 -10.28 -15.67
C VAL A 6 13.20 -8.83 -15.31
N MET A 7 13.52 -7.88 -16.19
CA MET A 7 13.17 -6.47 -15.98
C MET A 7 11.66 -6.26 -15.95
N ASP A 8 10.89 -6.95 -16.80
CA ASP A 8 9.43 -6.85 -16.82
C ASP A 8 8.80 -7.38 -15.54
N ILE A 9 9.31 -8.49 -15.00
CA ILE A 9 8.88 -9.01 -13.70
C ILE A 9 9.17 -7.99 -12.60
N GLY A 10 10.37 -7.43 -12.56
CA GLY A 10 10.76 -6.41 -11.57
C GLY A 10 9.89 -5.16 -11.64
N ARG A 11 9.63 -4.67 -12.85
CA ARG A 11 8.73 -3.53 -13.08
C ARG A 11 7.31 -3.82 -12.59
N ASN A 12 6.77 -4.99 -12.92
CA ASN A 12 5.42 -5.37 -12.49
C ASN A 12 5.34 -5.51 -10.97
N ALA A 13 6.35 -6.09 -10.33
CA ALA A 13 6.43 -6.19 -8.87
C ALA A 13 6.39 -4.80 -8.21
N LEU A 14 7.21 -3.86 -8.69
CA LEU A 14 7.22 -2.49 -8.18
C LEU A 14 5.88 -1.79 -8.38
N PHE A 15 5.22 -2.00 -9.54
CA PHE A 15 3.90 -1.45 -9.80
C PHE A 15 2.86 -1.97 -8.80
N ILE A 16 2.85 -3.29 -8.53
CA ILE A 16 1.95 -3.90 -7.54
C ILE A 16 2.21 -3.35 -6.14
N VAL A 17 3.47 -3.17 -5.74
CA VAL A 17 3.84 -2.56 -4.44
C VAL A 17 3.24 -1.16 -4.32
N VAL A 18 3.42 -0.31 -5.34
CA VAL A 18 2.86 1.05 -5.35
C VAL A 18 1.34 1.01 -5.30
N LEU A 19 0.72 0.14 -6.10
CA LEU A 19 -0.73 -0.01 -6.17
C LEU A 19 -1.32 -0.40 -4.81
N VAL A 20 -0.77 -1.43 -4.17
CA VAL A 20 -1.23 -1.96 -2.89
C VAL A 20 -0.95 -1.00 -1.73
N ALA A 21 0.18 -0.28 -1.76
CA ALA A 21 0.52 0.71 -0.73
C ALA A 21 -0.28 2.02 -0.85
N SER A 22 -0.71 2.38 -2.07
CA SER A 22 -1.35 3.67 -2.37
C SER A 22 -2.55 4.03 -1.47
N PRO A 23 -3.49 3.13 -1.10
CA PRO A 23 -4.66 3.51 -0.31
C PRO A 23 -4.27 3.85 1.12
N MET A 24 -3.34 3.09 1.71
CA MET A 24 -2.86 3.32 3.07
C MET A 24 -2.01 4.59 3.16
N LEU A 25 -1.14 4.82 2.17
CA LEU A 25 -0.36 6.05 2.08
C LEU A 25 -1.27 7.27 1.90
N GLY A 26 -2.27 7.18 1.02
CA GLY A 26 -3.26 8.23 0.79
C GLY A 26 -4.07 8.56 2.05
N LEU A 27 -4.57 7.54 2.75
CA LEU A 27 -5.29 7.72 4.02
C LEU A 27 -4.39 8.34 5.10
N GLY A 28 -3.18 7.82 5.27
CA GLY A 28 -2.21 8.33 6.24
C GLY A 28 -1.82 9.78 5.98
N LEU A 29 -1.65 10.14 4.71
CA LEU A 29 -1.36 11.50 4.27
C LEU A 29 -2.55 12.43 4.55
N LEU A 30 -3.77 12.07 4.12
CA LEU A 30 -4.97 12.88 4.31
C LEU A 30 -5.22 13.16 5.79
N VAL A 31 -5.22 12.13 6.62
CA VAL A 31 -5.48 12.27 8.05
C VAL A 31 -4.35 13.01 8.74
N GLY A 32 -3.10 12.71 8.39
CA GLY A 32 -1.94 13.44 8.90
C GLY A 32 -1.99 14.93 8.58
N LEU A 33 -2.39 15.28 7.35
CA LEU A 33 -2.52 16.66 6.91
C LEU A 33 -3.64 17.39 7.65
N ILE A 34 -4.84 16.81 7.72
CA ILE A 34 -5.99 17.40 8.41
C ILE A 34 -5.65 17.67 9.88
N ILE A 35 -5.10 16.67 10.57
CA ILE A 35 -4.74 16.78 11.99
C ILE A 35 -3.55 17.72 12.19
N GLY A 36 -2.59 17.76 11.27
CA GLY A 36 -1.47 18.71 11.31
C GLY A 36 -1.92 20.16 11.20
N ILE A 37 -2.89 20.45 10.30
CA ILE A 37 -3.48 21.78 10.16
C ILE A 37 -4.23 22.18 11.43
N LEU A 38 -5.02 21.28 12.02
CA LEU A 38 -5.75 21.55 13.27
C LEU A 38 -4.80 21.82 14.44
N GLN A 39 -3.71 21.06 14.56
CA GLN A 39 -2.68 21.28 15.58
C GLN A 39 -2.01 22.64 15.41
N ALA A 40 -1.65 23.00 14.17
CA ALA A 40 -1.04 24.29 13.87
C ALA A 40 -2.00 25.47 14.13
N ALA A 41 -3.27 25.34 13.74
CA ALA A 41 -4.27 26.40 13.90
C ALA A 41 -4.64 26.66 15.38
N THR A 42 -4.62 25.62 16.21
CA THR A 42 -4.96 25.71 17.64
C THR A 42 -3.74 25.86 18.55
N SER A 43 -2.52 25.83 18.00
CA SER A 43 -1.25 25.80 18.75
C SER A 43 -1.12 24.63 19.73
N VAL A 44 -1.90 23.55 19.56
CA VAL A 44 -1.84 22.34 20.39
C VAL A 44 -0.96 21.32 19.69
N ASN A 45 0.21 21.01 20.25
CA ASN A 45 1.14 20.02 19.71
C ASN A 45 1.27 18.82 20.65
N GLU A 46 0.18 18.06 20.77
CA GLU A 46 0.13 16.84 21.58
C GLU A 46 0.24 15.59 20.70
N MET A 47 1.23 14.75 21.02
CA MET A 47 1.55 13.55 20.24
C MET A 47 0.38 12.56 20.13
N THR A 48 -0.47 12.47 21.15
CA THR A 48 -1.65 11.60 21.22
C THR A 48 -2.72 11.99 20.18
N LEU A 49 -2.89 13.29 19.92
CA LEU A 49 -3.90 13.83 19.02
C LEU A 49 -3.59 13.49 17.55
N THR A 50 -2.32 13.30 17.21
CA THR A 50 -1.90 12.78 15.89
C THR A 50 -2.05 11.27 15.78
N PHE A 51 -1.81 10.54 16.88
CA PHE A 51 -1.74 9.08 16.87
C PHE A 51 -3.10 8.41 16.76
N VAL A 52 -4.07 8.79 17.61
CA VAL A 52 -5.36 8.09 17.72
C VAL A 52 -6.20 8.19 16.43
N PRO A 53 -6.41 9.38 15.83
CA PRO A 53 -7.20 9.48 14.60
C PRO A 53 -6.56 8.73 13.43
N LYS A 54 -5.21 8.75 13.34
CA LYS A 54 -4.46 8.03 12.31
C LYS A 54 -4.62 6.52 12.46
N LEU A 55 -4.56 5.99 13.69
CA LEU A 55 -4.75 4.57 13.96
C LEU A 55 -6.16 4.11 13.54
N PHE A 56 -7.19 4.87 13.88
CA PHE A 56 -8.57 4.58 13.46
C PHE A 56 -8.71 4.59 11.94
N ALA A 57 -8.14 5.59 11.27
CA ALA A 57 -8.20 5.68 9.81
C ALA A 57 -7.48 4.52 9.12
N VAL A 58 -6.31 4.10 9.61
CA VAL A 58 -5.60 2.93 9.09
C VAL A 58 -6.39 1.65 9.36
N GLY A 59 -6.97 1.48 10.55
CA GLY A 59 -7.81 0.33 10.88
C GLY A 59 -9.03 0.20 9.96
N LEU A 60 -9.76 1.29 9.74
CA LEU A 60 -10.87 1.33 8.78
C LEU A 60 -10.40 1.13 7.34
N GLY A 61 -9.24 1.71 6.99
CA GLY A 61 -8.61 1.52 5.70
C GLY A 61 -8.32 0.05 5.42
N ILE A 62 -7.71 -0.67 6.37
CA ILE A 62 -7.44 -2.11 6.25
C ILE A 62 -8.75 -2.90 6.18
N ALA A 63 -9.76 -2.56 6.97
CA ALA A 63 -11.05 -3.24 6.91
C ALA A 63 -11.72 -3.12 5.53
N PHE A 64 -11.60 -1.95 4.89
CA PHE A 64 -12.23 -1.67 3.60
C PHE A 64 -11.38 -2.16 2.41
N PHE A 65 -10.09 -1.85 2.39
CA PHE A 65 -9.18 -2.17 1.27
C PHE A 65 -8.46 -3.51 1.42
N GLY A 66 -8.45 -4.11 2.62
CA GLY A 66 -7.74 -5.35 2.92
C GLY A 66 -8.04 -6.51 1.97
N PRO A 67 -9.33 -6.84 1.70
CA PRO A 67 -9.67 -7.90 0.76
C PRO A 67 -9.09 -7.67 -0.65
N TRP A 68 -9.14 -6.43 -1.14
CA TRP A 68 -8.60 -6.06 -2.44
C TRP A 68 -7.06 -6.10 -2.48
N MET A 69 -6.40 -5.61 -1.43
CA MET A 69 -4.94 -5.66 -1.30
C MET A 69 -4.44 -7.11 -1.31
N ILE A 70 -5.08 -7.98 -0.54
CA ILE A 70 -4.74 -9.41 -0.47
C ILE A 70 -5.02 -10.09 -1.80
N GLY A 71 -6.18 -9.82 -2.43
CA GLY A 71 -6.52 -10.37 -3.75
C GLY A 71 -5.48 -10.01 -4.81
N THR A 72 -5.07 -8.75 -4.87
CA THR A 72 -4.04 -8.27 -5.80
C THR A 72 -2.69 -8.98 -5.60
N LEU A 73 -2.29 -9.20 -4.35
CA LEU A 73 -1.05 -9.91 -4.03
C LEU A 73 -1.12 -11.40 -4.39
N ILE A 74 -2.27 -12.03 -4.16
CA ILE A 74 -2.52 -13.43 -4.54
C ILE A 74 -2.45 -13.56 -6.06
N GLU A 75 -3.13 -12.70 -6.81
CA GLU A 75 -3.09 -12.72 -8.29
C GLU A 75 -1.67 -12.58 -8.83
N PHE A 76 -0.90 -11.64 -8.27
CA PHE A 76 0.51 -11.48 -8.62
C PHE A 76 1.32 -12.76 -8.32
N ALA A 77 1.16 -13.32 -7.11
CA ALA A 77 1.87 -14.53 -6.71
C ALA A 77 1.51 -15.73 -7.58
N THR A 78 0.22 -15.99 -7.82
CA THR A 78 -0.26 -17.07 -8.69
C THR A 78 0.23 -16.89 -10.13
N GLY A 79 0.23 -15.65 -10.64
CA GLY A 79 0.80 -15.34 -11.96
C GLY A 79 2.29 -15.68 -12.05
N MET A 80 3.05 -15.45 -10.97
CA MET A 80 4.45 -15.85 -10.88
C MET A 80 4.62 -17.37 -10.87
N PHE A 81 3.83 -18.11 -10.07
CA PHE A 81 3.88 -19.57 -10.03
C PHE A 81 3.53 -20.19 -11.38
N ASN A 82 2.53 -19.66 -12.09
CA ASN A 82 2.14 -20.13 -13.43
C ASN A 82 3.22 -19.90 -14.49
N ARG A 83 4.13 -18.94 -14.28
CA ARG A 83 5.26 -18.70 -15.17
C ARG A 83 6.41 -19.69 -14.95
N ILE A 84 6.46 -20.39 -13.81
CA ILE A 84 7.55 -21.31 -13.45
C ILE A 84 7.73 -22.47 -14.44
N PRO A 85 6.68 -23.17 -14.90
CA PRO A 85 6.84 -24.24 -15.88
C PRO A 85 7.46 -23.74 -17.19
N GLY A 86 7.12 -22.54 -17.65
CA GLY A 86 7.64 -21.94 -18.89
C GLY A 86 9.10 -21.47 -18.82
N ILE A 87 9.79 -21.71 -17.70
CA ILE A 87 11.22 -21.42 -17.53
C ILE A 87 12.08 -22.67 -17.73
N PHE A 88 11.50 -23.86 -17.54
CA PHE A 88 12.20 -25.14 -17.58
C PHE A 88 12.13 -25.85 -18.94
N PHE A 89 11.29 -25.35 -19.85
CA PHE A 89 11.15 -25.81 -21.24
C PHE A 89 11.42 -24.63 -22.19
#